data_AF-A0A2T0ZC50-F1
#
_entry.id   AF-A0A2T0ZC50-F1
#
_cell.length_a   1.000
_cell.length_b   1.000
_cell.length_c   1.000
_cell.angle_alpha   90.00
_cell.angle_beta   90.00
_cell.angle_gamma   90.00
#
_symmetry.space_group_name_H-M   'P 1'
#
loop_
_entity.id
_entity.type
_entity.pdbx_description
1 polymer ?
#
loop_
_entity_poly.entity_id
_entity_poly.type
_entity_poly.pdbx_seq_one_letter_code
_entity_poly.pdbx_strand_id
1 'polypeptide(L)'
;MTEEVTPHDDASPAPGPAFRIVSGEPTDEELAALTVVLLAAASGDEPAAPKRVAGSWADPAHLARVPVRHGIGGWRAGALP
;
A
#
# COMPACT_ATOMS: atom_id res chain seq x y z
N MET A 1 11.18 -47.80 -3.18
CA MET A 1 10.06 -47.04 -2.59
C MET A 1 10.65 -45.74 -2.08
N THR A 2 10.71 -44.76 -2.96
CA THR A 2 11.48 -43.53 -2.85
C THR A 2 10.80 -42.54 -3.78
N GLU A 3 9.89 -41.74 -3.26
CA GLU A 3 9.30 -40.64 -4.02
C GLU A 3 10.31 -39.49 -4.05
N GLU A 4 10.91 -39.29 -5.21
CA GLU A 4 11.72 -38.12 -5.50
C GLU A 4 10.75 -36.96 -5.78
N VAL A 5 10.45 -36.16 -4.75
CA VAL A 5 9.58 -34.98 -4.88
C VAL A 5 10.35 -33.90 -5.63
N THR A 6 10.22 -33.92 -6.95
CA THR A 6 10.65 -32.83 -7.83
C THR A 6 9.78 -31.59 -7.61
N PRO A 7 10.34 -30.41 -7.30
CA PRO A 7 9.59 -29.17 -7.35
C PRO A 7 9.14 -28.90 -8.79
N HIS A 8 7.82 -28.79 -8.99
CA HIS A 8 7.25 -28.55 -10.32
C HIS A 8 7.24 -27.05 -10.61
N ASP A 9 8.32 -26.56 -11.23
CA ASP A 9 8.49 -25.15 -11.63
C ASP A 9 7.71 -24.83 -12.93
N ASP A 10 6.39 -24.98 -12.86
CA ASP A 10 5.45 -24.80 -13.97
C ASP A 10 4.23 -23.97 -13.50
N ALA A 11 4.42 -22.66 -13.41
CA ALA A 11 3.33 -21.72 -13.13
C ALA A 11 3.51 -20.38 -13.87
N SER A 12 2.54 -20.04 -14.72
CA SER A 12 2.29 -18.66 -15.16
C SER A 12 2.15 -17.76 -13.92
N PRO A 13 2.67 -16.51 -13.92
CA PRO A 13 2.68 -15.66 -12.72
C PRO A 13 1.26 -15.35 -12.24
N ALA A 14 0.80 -16.14 -11.27
CA ALA A 14 -0.46 -15.93 -10.59
C ALA A 14 -0.45 -14.54 -9.92
N PRO A 15 -1.61 -13.85 -9.85
CA PRO A 15 -1.69 -12.55 -9.19
C PRO A 15 -1.17 -12.67 -7.75
N GLY A 16 -0.27 -11.78 -7.38
CA GLY A 16 0.35 -11.77 -6.04
C GLY A 16 -0.67 -11.58 -4.92
N PRO A 17 -0.31 -11.90 -3.67
CA PRO A 17 -1.20 -11.77 -2.53
C PRO A 17 -1.70 -10.33 -2.37
N ALA A 18 -3.01 -10.16 -2.17
CA ALA A 18 -3.67 -8.85 -2.13
C ALA A 18 -3.10 -7.90 -1.06
N PHE A 19 -2.59 -8.45 0.03
CA PHE A 19 -1.79 -7.76 1.04
C PHE A 19 -0.83 -8.74 1.74
N ARG A 20 0.09 -8.21 2.55
CA ARG A 20 1.01 -9.00 3.39
C ARG A 20 1.18 -8.31 4.75
N ILE A 21 1.06 -9.07 5.83
CA ILE A 21 1.46 -8.63 7.17
C ILE A 21 3.00 -8.58 7.23
N VAL A 22 3.56 -7.44 7.62
CA VAL A 22 5.03 -7.23 7.74
C VAL A 22 5.49 -7.26 9.20
N SER A 23 4.57 -7.04 10.15
CA SER A 23 4.82 -7.06 11.59
C SER A 23 3.51 -7.28 12.36
N GLY A 24 3.60 -7.88 13.55
CA GLY A 24 2.45 -8.20 14.41
C GLY A 24 1.77 -9.54 14.11
N GLU A 25 0.96 -10.00 15.06
CA GLU A 25 0.12 -11.19 14.98
C GLU A 25 -1.36 -10.73 15.09
N PRO A 26 -2.01 -10.35 13.98
CA PRO A 26 -3.40 -9.92 13.99
C PRO A 26 -4.37 -11.10 14.13
N THR A 27 -5.58 -10.85 14.62
CA THR A 27 -6.59 -11.90 14.76
C THR A 27 -7.33 -12.21 13.44
N ASP A 28 -8.03 -13.35 13.41
CA ASP A 28 -8.87 -13.73 12.26
C ASP A 28 -9.96 -12.70 11.95
N GLU A 29 -10.50 -12.03 12.98
CA GLU A 29 -11.48 -10.94 12.84
C GLU A 29 -10.85 -9.68 12.20
N GLU A 30 -9.61 -9.34 12.56
CA GLU A 30 -8.88 -8.21 11.97
C GLU A 30 -8.53 -8.48 10.50
N LEU A 31 -8.12 -9.72 10.18
CA LEU A 31 -7.91 -10.20 8.81
C LEU A 31 -9.19 -10.14 7.97
N ALA A 32 -10.32 -10.58 8.53
CA ALA A 32 -11.62 -10.51 7.88
C ALA A 32 -12.05 -9.05 7.64
N ALA A 33 -11.92 -8.18 8.66
CA ALA A 33 -12.26 -6.76 8.55
C ALA A 33 -11.43 -6.04 7.49
N LEU A 34 -10.11 -6.25 7.45
CA LEU A 34 -9.22 -5.70 6.44
C LEU A 34 -9.61 -6.18 5.03
N THR A 35 -9.93 -7.46 4.88
CA THR A 35 -10.36 -8.04 3.59
C THR A 35 -11.67 -7.43 3.10
N VAL A 36 -12.66 -7.25 3.99
CA VAL A 36 -13.94 -6.58 3.67
C VAL A 36 -13.71 -5.12 3.25
N VAL A 37 -12.85 -4.37 3.94
CA VAL A 37 -12.51 -2.98 3.58
C VAL A 37 -11.83 -2.89 2.22
N LEU A 38 -10.90 -3.80 1.91
CA LEU A 38 -10.23 -3.84 0.61
C LEU A 38 -11.19 -4.17 -0.54
N LEU A 39 -12.11 -5.14 -0.34
CA LEU A 39 -13.14 -5.46 -1.32
C LEU A 39 -14.12 -4.31 -1.54
N ALA A 40 -14.53 -3.61 -0.47
CA ALA A 40 -15.40 -2.44 -0.56
C ALA A 40 -14.73 -1.28 -1.31
N ALA A 41 -13.44 -1.01 -1.03
CA ALA A 41 -12.67 0.01 -1.71
C ALA A 41 -12.43 -0.30 -3.20
N ALA A 42 -12.23 -1.58 -3.55
CA ALA A 42 -12.08 -2.03 -4.94
C ALA A 42 -13.40 -2.03 -5.74
N SER A 43 -14.55 -1.98 -5.06
CA SER A 43 -15.89 -2.03 -5.68
C SER A 43 -16.49 -0.65 -6.01
N GLY A 44 -15.69 0.42 -5.89
CA GLY A 44 -16.16 1.80 -6.13
C GLY A 44 -16.28 2.16 -7.61
N ASP A 45 -17.51 2.32 -8.10
CA ASP A 45 -17.80 3.00 -9.36
C ASP A 45 -17.58 4.52 -9.16
N GLU A 46 -16.35 5.00 -9.38
CA GLU A 46 -15.93 6.37 -9.03
C GLU A 46 -16.46 7.39 -10.07
N PRO A 47 -17.46 8.24 -9.72
CA PRO A 47 -17.95 9.26 -10.65
C PRO A 47 -16.83 10.27 -10.95
N ALA A 48 -16.67 10.61 -12.23
CA ALA A 48 -15.52 11.33 -12.80
C ALA A 48 -14.95 12.43 -11.87
N ALA A 49 -13.90 12.07 -11.13
CA ALA A 49 -13.42 12.89 -10.02
C ALA A 49 -12.90 14.26 -10.50
N PRO A 50 -13.16 15.35 -9.75
CA PRO A 50 -12.53 16.63 -10.03
C PRO A 50 -11.00 16.46 -10.01
N LYS A 51 -10.30 17.13 -10.93
CA LYS A 51 -8.84 17.02 -11.11
C LYS A 51 -8.14 17.06 -9.75
N ARG A 52 -7.66 15.89 -9.30
CA ARG A 52 -7.04 15.73 -7.98
C ARG A 52 -5.89 16.73 -7.88
N VAL A 53 -6.02 17.72 -7.00
CA VAL A 53 -4.87 18.52 -6.54
C VAL A 53 -3.94 17.53 -5.87
N ALA A 54 -2.69 17.44 -6.34
CA ALA A 54 -1.68 16.64 -5.68
C ALA A 54 -1.60 17.09 -4.20
N GLY A 55 -1.84 16.16 -3.27
CA GLY A 55 -1.50 16.39 -1.87
C GLY A 55 0.01 16.53 -1.71
N SER A 56 0.48 16.88 -0.50
CA SER A 56 1.91 16.92 -0.18
C SER A 56 2.65 15.64 -0.62
N TRP A 57 2.04 14.48 -0.38
CA TRP A 57 2.39 13.13 -0.84
C TRP A 57 2.62 12.94 -2.35
N ALA A 58 2.40 13.96 -3.17
CA ALA A 58 2.65 13.97 -4.61
C ALA A 58 3.25 15.31 -5.11
N ASP A 59 3.77 16.17 -4.23
CA ASP A 59 4.56 17.34 -4.62
C ASP A 59 5.94 16.88 -5.14
N PRO A 60 6.33 17.21 -6.39
CA PRO A 60 7.64 16.87 -6.94
C PRO A 60 8.84 17.35 -6.11
N ALA A 61 8.66 18.30 -5.20
CA ALA A 61 9.68 18.68 -4.20
C ALA A 61 10.21 17.49 -3.40
N HIS A 62 9.39 16.47 -3.11
CA HIS A 62 9.81 15.26 -2.38
C HIS A 62 10.69 14.31 -3.21
N LEU A 63 10.73 14.46 -4.55
CA LEU A 63 11.68 13.75 -5.42
C LEU A 63 13.10 14.33 -5.35
N ALA A 64 13.27 15.51 -4.77
CA ALA A 64 14.54 16.18 -4.55
C ALA A 64 14.87 16.27 -3.06
N ARG A 65 16.16 16.35 -2.71
CA ARG A 65 16.59 16.48 -1.30
C ARG A 65 16.46 17.92 -0.80
N VAL A 66 15.23 18.36 -0.53
CA VAL A 66 14.94 19.70 0.00
C VAL A 66 15.40 19.84 1.46
N PRO A 67 16.10 20.92 1.85
CA PRO A 67 16.42 21.18 3.25
C PRO A 67 15.19 21.44 4.11
N VAL A 68 15.07 20.75 5.25
CA VAL A 68 14.00 21.01 6.24
C VAL A 68 14.14 22.44 6.77
N ARG A 69 13.11 23.26 6.58
CA ARG A 69 13.10 24.65 7.07
C ARG A 69 12.89 24.67 8.59
N HIS A 70 13.70 25.44 9.29
CA HIS A 70 13.48 25.77 10.70
C HIS A 70 12.43 26.90 10.83
N GLY A 71 11.64 26.87 11.90
CA GLY A 71 10.61 27.88 12.18
C GLY A 71 9.19 27.32 12.25
N ILE A 72 8.22 28.21 12.49
CA ILE A 72 6.79 27.86 12.61
C ILE A 72 6.31 27.24 11.30
N GLY A 73 5.67 26.07 11.40
CA GLY A 73 5.23 25.28 10.23
C GLY A 73 6.32 24.42 9.57
N GLY A 74 7.61 24.66 9.85
CA GLY A 74 8.73 23.96 9.20
C GLY A 74 8.70 22.43 9.39
N TRP A 75 8.32 21.95 10.57
CA TRP A 75 8.13 20.51 10.84
C TRP A 75 6.87 19.93 10.17
N ARG A 76 5.83 20.74 9.91
CA ARG A 76 4.59 20.24 9.27
C ARG A 76 4.83 19.79 7.82
N ALA A 77 5.82 20.37 7.15
CA ALA A 77 6.27 19.99 5.81
C ALA A 77 6.96 18.61 5.73
N GLY A 78 7.16 17.92 6.86
CA GLY A 78 7.61 16.52 6.90
C GLY A 78 6.78 15.65 7.86
N ALA A 79 5.58 16.11 8.23
CA ALA A 79 4.64 15.40 9.11
C ALA A 79 3.23 15.24 8.50
N LEU A 80 2.92 16.02 7.45
CA LEU A 80 2.07 15.51 6.38
C LEU A 80 2.90 14.54 5.52
N PRO A 81 2.32 13.43 5.05
CA PRO A 81 3.30 12.43 3.81
C PRO A 81 3.62 13.40 2.61
#